data_AF-A0A852L1C6-F1
#
_entry.id   AF-A0A852L1C6-F1
#
_cell.length_a   1.000
_cell.length_b   1.000
_cell.length_c   1.000
_cell.angle_alpha   90.00
_cell.angle_beta   90.00
_cell.angle_gamma   90.00
#
_symmetry.space_group_name_H-M   'P 1'
#
loop_
_entity.id
_entity.type
_entity.pdbx_description
1 polymer ?
#
loop_
_entity_poly.entity_id
_entity_poly.type
_entity_poly.pdbx_seq_one_letter_code
_entity_poly.pdbx_strand_id
1 'polypeptide(L)'
;GTYPGDSARDGHFANVRGKALGSQHLLSLPREHGNSASGTFGHLGGRLTIPGTGVSLLVPHGAIPQGKFYEMYLFLNKAESALLPSEGTQTVLSPAVTCGPTGLLLCRPVVLTIPHCADVGSSDWIYQLKTQSHQGNWEEVVTLDEETLNTPCYCQLEAKSCHILLDQLGTYVFVGESYSRSAIKRLQLAIFAPTVCTSLEYSLKVYCLEDTPDALKV
;
A
#
# COMPACT_ATOMS: atom_id res chain seq x y z
N GLY A 1 -42.84 -22.56 -51.25
CA GLY A 1 -43.31 -23.91 -50.96
C GLY A 1 -42.18 -24.88 -51.18
N THR A 2 -42.03 -25.83 -50.26
CA THR A 2 -41.41 -27.17 -50.39
C THR A 2 -39.96 -27.29 -50.88
N TYR A 3 -39.08 -27.69 -49.94
CA TYR A 3 -37.85 -28.46 -50.22
C TYR A 3 -38.19 -29.94 -50.51
N PRO A 4 -37.34 -30.64 -51.27
CA PRO A 4 -36.42 -31.66 -50.71
C PRO A 4 -35.03 -31.55 -51.38
N GLY A 5 -33.91 -32.17 -50.99
CA GLY A 5 -33.61 -33.32 -50.14
C GLY A 5 -32.50 -34.16 -50.80
N ASP A 6 -31.25 -33.95 -50.36
CA ASP A 6 -30.10 -34.86 -50.25
C ASP A 6 -29.39 -35.52 -51.47
N SER A 7 -28.07 -35.32 -51.58
CA SER A 7 -27.08 -36.29 -52.10
C SER A 7 -25.63 -35.87 -51.83
N ALA A 8 -24.80 -36.85 -51.52
CA ALA A 8 -23.50 -36.80 -50.85
C ALA A 8 -22.24 -36.42 -51.68
N ARG A 9 -21.14 -36.20 -50.91
CA ARG A 9 -19.69 -36.43 -51.19
C ARG A 9 -18.88 -35.40 -51.99
N ASP A 10 -17.95 -34.71 -51.32
CA ASP A 10 -16.49 -34.99 -51.29
C ASP A 10 -15.70 -33.71 -50.93
N GLY A 11 -14.62 -33.83 -50.13
CA GLY A 11 -13.68 -32.73 -49.94
C GLY A 11 -12.87 -32.79 -48.64
N HIS A 12 -11.64 -33.29 -48.76
CA HIS A 12 -10.56 -33.28 -47.78
C HIS A 12 -10.38 -31.93 -47.04
N PHE A 13 -9.97 -31.97 -45.76
CA PHE A 13 -8.58 -31.73 -45.32
C PHE A 13 -8.48 -31.78 -43.79
N ALA A 14 -7.69 -32.72 -43.31
CA ALA A 14 -7.19 -32.74 -41.95
C ALA A 14 -6.15 -31.63 -41.77
N ASN A 15 -6.20 -30.89 -40.65
CA ASN A 15 -4.96 -30.63 -39.92
C ASN A 15 -5.18 -30.44 -38.41
N VAL A 16 -4.82 -31.51 -37.72
CA VAL A 16 -4.20 -31.67 -36.40
C VAL A 16 -4.04 -30.44 -35.50
N ARG A 17 -4.66 -30.57 -34.32
CA ARG A 17 -4.37 -29.87 -33.06
C ARG A 17 -2.89 -29.95 -32.67
N GLY A 18 -2.26 -28.81 -32.43
CA GLY A 18 -1.12 -28.67 -31.53
C GLY A 18 -1.56 -27.98 -30.24
N LYS A 19 -1.68 -28.72 -29.13
CA LYS A 19 -1.79 -28.14 -27.78
C LYS A 19 -0.40 -27.69 -27.33
N ALA A 20 -0.21 -26.40 -27.07
CA ALA A 20 0.88 -25.91 -26.24
C ALA A 20 0.30 -25.52 -24.87
N LEU A 21 0.78 -26.21 -23.85
CA LEU A 21 0.52 -26.00 -22.43
C LEU A 21 1.32 -24.77 -21.99
N GLY A 22 0.65 -23.72 -21.51
CA GLY A 22 1.29 -22.49 -21.05
C GLY A 22 0.46 -21.82 -19.97
N SER A 23 0.93 -21.99 -18.74
CA SER A 23 0.47 -21.41 -17.47
C SER A 23 -0.35 -20.12 -17.59
N GLN A 24 -1.67 -20.23 -17.40
CA GLN A 24 -2.51 -19.11 -16.97
C GLN A 24 -2.97 -19.41 -15.54
N HIS A 25 -2.08 -19.18 -14.59
CA HIS A 25 -2.43 -19.11 -13.18
C HIS A 25 -1.72 -17.93 -12.54
N LEU A 26 -1.92 -16.73 -13.10
CA LEU A 26 -1.77 -15.51 -12.34
C LEU A 26 -3.17 -15.10 -11.89
N LEU A 27 -3.36 -15.26 -10.60
CA LEU A 27 -4.55 -15.01 -9.81
C LEU A 27 -5.12 -13.62 -10.14
N SER A 28 -6.26 -13.58 -10.82
CA SER A 28 -7.15 -12.43 -10.76
C SER A 28 -7.77 -12.40 -9.36
N LEU A 29 -7.03 -11.85 -8.40
CA LEU A 29 -7.62 -11.42 -7.14
C LEU A 29 -8.70 -10.37 -7.45
N PRO A 30 -9.86 -10.40 -6.78
CA PRO A 30 -10.84 -9.34 -6.92
C PRO A 30 -10.17 -8.03 -6.51
N ARG A 31 -10.01 -7.13 -7.49
CA ARG A 31 -9.45 -5.80 -7.28
C ARG A 31 -10.42 -5.06 -6.37
N GLU A 32 -10.09 -4.98 -5.08
CA GLU A 32 -10.72 -4.03 -4.15
C GLU A 32 -10.48 -2.63 -4.73
N HIS A 33 -11.51 -2.04 -5.35
CA HIS A 33 -11.42 -0.77 -6.06
C HIS A 33 -11.28 0.36 -5.05
N GLY A 34 -10.06 0.61 -4.55
CA GLY A 34 -9.85 1.74 -3.64
C GLY A 34 -8.55 1.77 -2.85
N ASN A 35 -7.80 0.66 -2.79
CA ASN A 35 -6.61 0.55 -1.91
C ASN A 35 -5.29 0.47 -2.68
N SER A 36 -5.30 0.75 -3.98
CA SER A 36 -4.11 0.78 -4.82
C SER A 36 -4.19 1.81 -5.93
N ALA A 37 -3.03 2.22 -6.44
CA ALA A 37 -2.84 3.08 -7.59
C ALA A 37 -1.65 2.56 -8.41
N SER A 38 -1.69 2.69 -9.73
CA SER A 38 -0.59 2.34 -10.62
C SER A 38 -0.48 3.34 -11.76
N GLY A 39 0.70 3.45 -12.35
CA GLY A 39 0.95 4.38 -13.44
C GLY A 39 2.33 4.18 -14.06
N THR A 40 2.47 4.61 -15.31
CA THR A 40 3.75 4.57 -16.01
C THR A 40 4.39 5.94 -16.00
N PHE A 41 5.61 6.03 -15.47
CA PHE A 41 6.38 7.27 -15.37
C PHE A 41 7.66 7.19 -16.18
N GLY A 42 8.05 8.30 -16.78
CA GLY A 42 9.37 8.49 -17.41
C GLY A 42 10.21 9.49 -16.64
N HIS A 43 11.25 10.04 -17.29
CA HIS A 43 12.17 11.01 -16.68
C HIS A 43 11.50 12.27 -16.09
N LEU A 44 10.33 12.67 -16.60
CA LEU A 44 9.58 13.81 -16.07
C LEU A 44 8.98 13.54 -14.68
N GLY A 45 8.92 12.27 -14.28
CA GLY A 45 8.32 11.85 -13.02
C GLY A 45 6.79 11.90 -13.05
N GLY A 46 6.19 12.00 -11.88
CA GLY A 46 4.74 12.04 -11.68
C GLY A 46 4.35 11.66 -10.25
N ARG A 47 3.07 11.40 -10.01
CA ARG A 47 2.57 11.06 -8.67
C ARG A 47 1.51 9.96 -8.74
N LEU A 48 1.65 8.97 -7.86
CA LEU A 48 0.56 8.03 -7.52
C LEU A 48 -0.09 8.49 -6.23
N THR A 49 -1.41 8.35 -6.13
CA THR A 49 -2.16 8.70 -4.92
C THR A 49 -3.31 7.71 -4.77
N ILE A 50 -3.50 7.21 -3.55
CA ILE A 50 -4.67 6.41 -3.20
C ILE A 50 -5.72 7.38 -2.64
N PRO A 51 -6.83 7.63 -3.35
CA PRO A 51 -7.78 8.65 -2.94
C PRO A 51 -8.39 8.37 -1.55
N GLY A 52 -8.48 9.41 -0.73
CA GLY A 52 -9.11 9.35 0.60
C GLY A 52 -8.25 8.74 1.70
N THR A 53 -6.99 8.38 1.46
CA THR A 53 -6.15 7.70 2.45
C THR A 53 -4.97 8.54 2.94
N GLY A 54 -4.67 9.66 2.27
CA GLY A 54 -3.47 10.46 2.55
C GLY A 54 -2.17 9.83 2.02
N VAL A 55 -2.24 8.64 1.41
CA VAL A 55 -1.06 7.90 0.92
C VAL A 55 -0.76 8.27 -0.53
N SER A 56 0.50 8.62 -0.80
CA SER A 56 0.95 8.96 -2.16
C SER A 56 2.44 8.70 -2.37
N LEU A 57 2.82 8.45 -3.62
CA LEU A 57 4.20 8.31 -4.06
C LEU A 57 4.48 9.37 -5.10
N LEU A 58 5.36 10.32 -4.78
CA LEU A 58 5.88 11.29 -5.73
C LEU A 58 7.19 10.76 -6.33
N VAL A 59 7.23 10.71 -7.66
CA VAL A 59 8.42 10.42 -8.45
C VAL A 59 8.91 11.76 -9.00
N PRO A 60 10.01 12.34 -8.46
CA PRO A 60 10.51 13.62 -8.94
C PRO A 60 11.05 13.57 -10.37
N HIS A 61 11.14 14.73 -11.01
CA HIS A 61 11.87 14.87 -12.26
C HIS A 61 13.32 14.37 -12.11
N GLY A 62 13.75 13.50 -13.02
CA GLY A 62 15.08 12.90 -13.05
C GLY A 62 15.27 11.73 -12.07
N ALA A 63 14.24 11.29 -11.34
CA ALA A 63 14.33 10.05 -10.55
C ALA A 63 14.40 8.80 -11.44
N ILE A 64 13.77 8.82 -12.61
CA ILE A 64 13.85 7.76 -13.62
C ILE A 64 14.87 8.16 -14.69
N PRO A 65 15.78 7.25 -15.12
CA PRO A 65 16.75 7.54 -16.18
C PRO A 65 16.10 8.02 -17.48
N GLN A 66 16.75 8.94 -18.19
CA GLN A 66 16.25 9.44 -19.47
C GLN A 66 16.11 8.30 -20.50
N GLY A 67 14.98 8.27 -21.22
CA GLY A 67 14.66 7.21 -22.17
C GLY A 67 14.13 5.90 -21.54
N LYS A 68 14.00 5.83 -20.21
CA LYS A 68 13.31 4.73 -19.51
C LYS A 68 11.89 5.12 -19.10
N PHE A 69 11.04 4.11 -19.03
CA PHE A 69 9.67 4.21 -18.52
C PHE A 69 9.47 3.06 -17.54
N TYR A 70 8.99 3.36 -16.33
CA TYR A 70 8.70 2.37 -15.30
C TYR A 70 7.20 2.35 -15.03
N GLU A 71 6.61 1.15 -15.09
CA GLU A 71 5.30 0.90 -14.51
C GLU A 71 5.47 0.74 -12.99
N MET A 72 4.95 1.70 -12.25
CA MET A 72 5.05 1.75 -10.80
C MET A 72 3.67 1.55 -10.18
N TYR A 73 3.64 1.01 -8.98
CA TYR A 73 2.41 0.80 -8.21
C TYR A 73 2.59 1.24 -6.76
N LEU A 74 1.46 1.49 -6.13
CA LEU A 74 1.31 1.86 -4.73
C LEU A 74 0.08 1.14 -4.20
N PHE A 75 0.18 0.43 -3.08
CA PHE A 75 -0.98 -0.20 -2.45
C PHE A 75 -0.89 -0.19 -0.92
N LEU A 76 -2.06 -0.11 -0.29
CA LEU A 76 -2.23 -0.26 1.15
C LEU A 76 -2.38 -1.73 1.50
N ASN A 77 -1.56 -2.19 2.42
CA ASN A 77 -1.70 -3.53 2.95
C ASN A 77 -2.81 -3.58 4.01
N LYS A 78 -3.39 -4.76 4.21
CA LYS A 78 -4.37 -4.99 5.28
C LYS A 78 -3.69 -4.78 6.64
N ALA A 79 -4.42 -4.24 7.61
CA ALA A 79 -3.91 -4.00 8.97
C ALA A 79 -3.29 -5.27 9.60
N GLU A 80 -3.83 -6.45 9.30
CA GLU A 80 -3.30 -7.75 9.75
C GLU A 80 -1.89 -8.07 9.23
N SER A 81 -1.46 -7.50 8.09
CA SER A 81 -0.11 -7.71 7.56
C SER A 81 0.94 -6.81 8.25
N ALA A 82 0.49 -5.77 8.94
CA ALA A 82 1.33 -4.87 9.72
C ALA A 82 1.50 -5.36 11.16
N LEU A 83 1.04 -6.57 11.48
CA LEU A 83 1.29 -7.20 12.78
C LEU A 83 2.79 -7.40 12.94
N LEU A 84 3.44 -6.42 13.56
CA LEU A 84 4.76 -6.57 14.13
C LEU A 84 4.64 -7.61 15.25
N PRO A 85 5.65 -8.48 15.44
CA PRO A 85 5.76 -9.25 16.67
C PRO A 85 5.56 -8.26 17.82
N SER A 86 4.51 -8.44 18.61
CA SER A 86 4.13 -7.54 19.69
C SER A 86 5.13 -7.68 20.82
N GLU A 87 6.34 -7.17 20.63
CA GLU A 87 7.37 -7.10 21.66
C GLU A 87 7.27 -5.74 22.34
N GLY A 88 6.77 -5.73 23.57
CA GLY A 88 6.92 -4.62 24.51
C GLY A 88 6.16 -3.34 24.15
N THR A 89 6.92 -2.25 24.05
CA THR A 89 6.52 -0.83 24.06
C THR A 89 6.25 -0.23 22.67
N GLN A 90 6.26 -1.07 21.63
CA GLN A 90 6.08 -0.64 20.24
C GLN A 90 4.60 -0.64 19.80
N THR A 91 4.24 0.31 18.92
CA THR A 91 2.93 0.37 18.25
C THR A 91 3.07 0.86 16.82
N VAL A 92 2.25 0.31 15.92
CA VAL A 92 2.15 0.80 14.54
C VAL A 92 1.44 2.15 14.54
N LEU A 93 2.02 3.13 13.87
CA LEU A 93 1.51 4.51 13.79
C LEU A 93 0.91 4.86 12.43
N SER A 94 1.21 4.10 11.37
CA SER A 94 0.73 4.33 10.00
C SER A 94 0.18 3.04 9.37
N PRO A 95 -0.58 3.11 8.27
CA PRO A 95 -0.78 1.93 7.44
C PRO A 95 0.55 1.38 6.92
N ALA A 96 0.61 0.07 6.67
CA ALA A 96 1.70 -0.54 5.91
C ALA A 96 1.47 -0.31 4.41
N VAL A 97 2.43 0.30 3.74
CA VAL A 97 2.31 0.74 2.35
C VAL A 97 3.38 0.09 1.49
N THR A 98 2.99 -0.50 0.38
CA THR A 98 3.93 -1.03 -0.60
C THR A 98 3.98 -0.14 -1.83
N CYS A 99 5.18 0.27 -2.20
CA CYS A 99 5.48 0.92 -3.47
C CYS A 99 6.48 0.06 -4.25
N GLY A 100 6.31 -0.06 -5.56
CA GLY A 100 7.15 -0.95 -6.35
C GLY A 100 7.03 -0.75 -7.85
N PRO A 101 7.68 -1.62 -8.66
CA PRO A 101 8.42 -2.81 -8.23
C PRO A 101 9.77 -2.51 -7.55
N THR A 102 10.20 -3.38 -6.64
CA THR A 102 11.53 -3.31 -5.98
C THR A 102 12.66 -3.51 -6.99
N GLY A 103 13.83 -2.93 -6.74
CA GLY A 103 15.02 -3.14 -7.57
C GLY A 103 15.08 -2.28 -8.85
N LEU A 104 14.14 -1.34 -9.03
CA LEU A 104 14.26 -0.33 -10.08
C LEU A 104 15.45 0.61 -9.82
N LEU A 105 16.17 0.96 -10.88
CA LEU A 105 17.22 1.97 -10.80
C LEU A 105 16.60 3.36 -10.66
N LEU A 106 16.74 3.98 -9.50
CA LEU A 106 16.38 5.36 -9.25
C LEU A 106 17.64 6.24 -9.24
N CYS A 107 17.64 7.31 -10.03
CA CYS A 107 18.74 8.28 -10.06
C CYS A 107 18.60 9.37 -8.98
N ARG A 108 17.40 9.50 -8.38
CA ARG A 108 17.09 10.41 -7.28
C ARG A 108 16.07 9.74 -6.36
N PRO A 109 16.05 10.09 -5.07
CA PRO A 109 15.06 9.58 -4.13
C PRO A 109 13.63 9.91 -4.60
N VAL A 110 12.70 9.00 -4.32
CA VAL A 110 11.26 9.24 -4.44
C VAL A 110 10.70 9.69 -3.09
N VAL A 111 9.51 10.28 -3.06
CA VAL A 111 8.88 10.69 -1.78
C VAL A 111 7.62 9.87 -1.55
N LEU A 112 7.65 9.00 -0.54
CA LEU A 112 6.47 8.32 -0.03
C LEU A 112 5.85 9.16 1.08
N THR A 113 4.59 9.53 0.93
CA THR A 113 3.81 10.19 1.99
C THR A 113 2.86 9.19 2.61
N ILE A 114 2.91 9.06 3.93
CA ILE A 114 2.02 8.20 4.72
C ILE A 114 1.40 9.01 5.87
N PRO A 115 0.08 8.86 6.15
CA PRO A 115 -0.49 9.42 7.36
C PRO A 115 0.02 8.65 8.58
N HIS A 116 0.04 9.30 9.73
CA HIS A 116 0.21 8.61 11.01
C HIS A 116 -0.75 9.17 12.06
N CYS A 117 -0.89 8.46 13.17
CA CYS A 117 -1.75 8.85 14.29
C CYS A 117 -0.98 9.28 15.55
N ALA A 118 0.35 9.31 15.57
CA ALA A 118 1.08 9.89 16.70
C ALA A 118 0.74 11.37 16.94
N ASP A 119 0.71 11.78 18.21
CA ASP A 119 0.82 13.18 18.62
C ASP A 119 2.30 13.55 18.78
N VAL A 120 2.83 14.21 17.75
CA VAL A 120 4.24 14.61 17.67
C VAL A 120 4.62 15.65 18.72
N GLY A 121 3.65 16.34 19.33
CA GLY A 121 3.90 17.27 20.44
C GLY A 121 4.24 16.57 21.75
N SER A 122 3.99 15.26 21.88
CA SER A 122 4.40 14.48 23.05
C SER A 122 5.89 14.12 22.98
N SER A 123 6.64 14.35 24.06
CA SER A 123 8.12 14.33 24.06
C SER A 123 8.79 12.96 24.07
N ASP A 124 8.02 11.87 24.07
CA ASP A 124 8.53 10.57 24.53
C ASP A 124 8.40 9.44 23.49
N TRP A 125 8.24 9.80 22.22
CA TRP A 125 8.23 8.83 21.12
C TRP A 125 9.64 8.58 20.57
N ILE A 126 9.98 7.30 20.41
CA ILE A 126 11.06 6.83 19.56
C ILE A 126 10.39 6.40 18.24
N TYR A 127 10.60 7.16 17.19
CA TYR A 127 9.98 6.89 15.88
C TYR A 127 10.90 6.04 15.03
N GLN A 128 10.33 5.02 14.37
CA GLN A 128 11.07 4.12 13.51
C GLN A 128 10.34 3.92 12.19
N LEU A 129 11.10 3.89 11.10
CA LEU A 129 10.62 3.36 9.83
C LEU A 129 11.07 1.91 9.72
N LYS A 130 10.13 1.00 9.50
CA LYS A 130 10.42 -0.41 9.23
C LYS A 130 10.07 -0.77 7.80
N THR A 131 10.85 -1.67 7.21
CA THR A 131 10.60 -2.26 5.90
C THR A 131 10.34 -3.75 6.02
N GLN A 132 9.59 -4.34 5.08
CA GLN A 132 9.37 -5.78 5.05
C GLN A 132 10.35 -6.45 4.08
N SER A 133 11.12 -7.41 4.57
CA SER A 133 12.04 -8.20 3.74
C SER A 133 11.30 -9.22 2.88
N HIS A 134 12.00 -9.84 1.93
CA HIS A 134 11.43 -10.85 1.03
C HIS A 134 10.89 -12.09 1.76
N GLN A 135 11.35 -12.34 3.00
CA GLN A 135 10.88 -13.44 3.85
C GLN A 135 9.63 -13.06 4.66
N GLY A 136 9.16 -11.81 4.54
CA GLY A 136 8.00 -11.29 5.27
C GLY A 136 8.33 -10.70 6.65
N ASN A 137 9.60 -10.68 7.04
CA ASN A 137 10.03 -10.14 8.32
C ASN A 137 10.14 -8.61 8.26
N TRP A 138 9.75 -7.94 9.34
CA TRP A 138 9.92 -6.50 9.49
C TRP A 138 11.31 -6.19 10.03
N GLU A 139 12.03 -5.32 9.34
CA GLU A 139 13.39 -4.89 9.65
C GLU A 139 13.43 -3.37 9.80
N GLU A 140 14.20 -2.87 10.76
CA GLU A 140 14.39 -1.43 10.94
C GLU A 140 15.20 -0.84 9.79
N VAL A 141 14.70 0.26 9.22
CA VAL A 141 15.41 1.05 8.21
C VAL A 141 16.14 2.20 8.88
N VAL A 142 15.45 2.90 9.78
CA VAL A 142 15.97 4.05 10.52
C VAL A 142 15.15 4.27 11.78
N THR A 143 15.84 4.66 12.85
CA THR A 143 15.25 5.35 14.00
C THR A 143 15.49 6.85 13.81
N LEU A 144 14.42 7.66 13.88
CA LEU A 144 14.51 9.10 13.67
C LEU A 144 15.45 9.72 14.72
N ASP A 145 16.24 10.71 14.30
CA ASP A 145 17.32 11.36 15.06
C ASP A 145 18.58 10.50 15.25
N GLU A 146 18.61 9.27 14.71
CA GLU A 146 19.78 8.38 14.66
C GLU A 146 20.28 8.14 13.22
N GLU A 147 19.99 9.05 12.29
CA GLU A 147 20.43 8.96 10.89
C GLU A 147 21.96 9.00 10.74
N THR A 148 22.47 8.25 9.76
CA THR A 148 23.88 8.26 9.36
C THR A 148 24.00 8.59 7.87
N LEU A 149 25.23 8.83 7.39
CA LEU A 149 25.50 9.04 5.96
C LEU A 149 25.11 7.84 5.07
N ASN A 150 24.93 6.65 5.65
CA ASN A 150 24.57 5.43 4.93
C ASN A 150 23.08 5.09 5.05
N THR A 151 22.28 5.90 5.75
CA THR A 151 20.85 5.67 5.91
C THR A 151 20.14 5.85 4.56
N PRO A 152 19.43 4.84 4.03
CA PRO A 152 18.90 4.84 2.66
C PRO A 152 17.55 5.59 2.52
N CYS A 153 17.24 6.44 3.50
CA CYS A 153 16.04 7.23 3.53
C CYS A 153 16.17 8.44 4.47
N TYR A 154 15.23 9.38 4.36
CA TYR A 154 15.07 10.47 5.31
C TYR A 154 13.58 10.67 5.60
N CYS A 155 13.20 10.70 6.89
CA CYS A 155 11.82 10.84 7.33
C CYS A 155 11.55 12.28 7.78
N GLN A 156 10.86 13.05 6.96
CA GLN A 156 10.32 14.34 7.37
C GLN A 156 8.99 14.11 8.11
N LEU A 157 9.04 14.10 9.44
CA LEU A 157 7.86 13.97 10.28
C LEU A 157 7.10 15.30 10.37
N GLU A 158 5.79 15.26 10.14
CA GLU A 158 4.85 16.37 10.35
C GLU A 158 3.80 15.98 11.40
N ALA A 159 2.85 16.86 11.70
CA ALA A 159 1.87 16.60 12.77
C ALA A 159 0.94 15.40 12.51
N LYS A 160 0.63 15.09 11.24
CA LYS A 160 -0.32 14.03 10.85
C LYS A 160 0.17 13.12 9.73
N SER A 161 1.36 13.36 9.21
CA SER A 161 1.94 12.59 8.11
C SER A 161 3.46 12.57 8.20
N CYS A 162 4.05 11.56 7.58
CA CYS A 162 5.49 11.49 7.37
C CYS A 162 5.77 11.49 5.86
N HIS A 163 6.67 12.36 5.42
CA HIS A 163 7.19 12.39 4.06
C HIS A 163 8.56 11.74 4.04
N ILE A 164 8.63 10.55 3.46
CA ILE A 164 9.82 9.71 3.48
C ILE A 164 10.49 9.81 2.12
N LEU A 165 11.70 10.38 2.09
CA LEU A 165 12.58 10.28 0.93
C LEU A 165 13.18 8.88 0.91
N LEU A 166 12.97 8.13 -0.17
CA LEU A 166 13.38 6.74 -0.30
C LEU A 166 14.32 6.55 -1.49
N ASP A 167 15.46 5.92 -1.25
CA ASP A 167 16.40 5.53 -2.32
C ASP A 167 15.95 4.24 -3.04
N GLN A 168 15.14 3.42 -2.37
CA GLN A 168 14.62 2.16 -2.89
C GLN A 168 13.12 2.05 -2.62
N LEU A 169 12.43 1.34 -3.50
CA LEU A 169 11.02 1.00 -3.34
C LEU A 169 10.88 -0.27 -2.51
N GLY A 170 9.75 -0.43 -1.81
CA GLY A 170 9.50 -1.54 -0.92
C GLY A 170 8.19 -1.40 -0.15
N THR A 171 8.05 -2.22 0.89
CA THR A 171 6.92 -2.17 1.83
C THR A 171 7.38 -1.52 3.12
N TYR A 172 6.74 -0.42 3.52
CA TYR A 172 7.14 0.39 4.66
C TYR A 172 5.99 0.59 5.66
N VAL A 173 6.34 0.73 6.93
CA VAL A 173 5.43 1.09 8.02
C VAL A 173 6.14 2.00 9.01
N PHE A 174 5.42 2.98 9.54
CA PHE A 174 5.88 3.86 10.60
C PHE A 174 5.47 3.30 11.96
N VAL A 175 6.44 3.21 12.87
CA VAL A 175 6.29 2.60 14.19
C VAL A 175 6.72 3.61 15.23
N GLY A 176 6.03 3.62 16.36
CA GLY A 176 6.41 4.38 17.52
C GLY A 176 6.69 3.44 18.67
N GLU A 177 7.73 3.72 19.42
CA GLU A 177 8.03 3.07 20.68
C GLU A 177 8.08 4.11 21.80
N SER A 178 7.55 3.77 22.97
CA SER A 178 7.66 4.64 24.13
C SER A 178 7.68 3.82 25.42
N TYR A 179 8.63 4.17 26.29
CA TYR A 179 8.68 3.67 27.67
C TYR A 179 7.94 4.60 28.64
N SER A 180 7.48 5.75 28.16
CA SER A 180 6.77 6.76 28.93
C SER A 180 5.27 6.63 28.80
N ARG A 181 4.56 7.17 29.80
CA ARG A 181 3.11 7.33 29.79
C ARG A 181 2.64 8.62 29.10
N SER A 182 3.56 9.50 28.70
CA SER A 182 3.23 10.77 28.06
C SER A 182 3.09 10.67 26.54
N ALA A 183 3.56 9.57 25.93
CA ALA A 183 3.41 9.33 24.50
C ALA A 183 1.93 9.14 24.14
N ILE A 184 1.42 9.96 23.23
CA ILE A 184 -0.01 9.99 22.86
C ILE A 184 -0.21 9.55 21.42
N LYS A 185 -1.22 8.69 21.24
CA LYS A 185 -1.75 8.27 19.95
C LYS A 185 -3.15 8.87 19.76
N ARG A 186 -3.40 9.48 18.61
CA ARG A 186 -4.68 10.06 18.24
C ARG A 186 -5.61 8.97 17.72
N LEU A 187 -6.84 8.98 18.22
CA LEU A 187 -7.90 8.07 17.79
C LEU A 187 -9.10 8.87 17.28
N GLN A 188 -9.87 8.27 16.39
CA GLN A 188 -11.17 8.75 15.96
C GLN A 188 -12.26 7.73 16.32
N LEU A 189 -13.45 8.23 16.66
CA LEU A 189 -14.60 7.39 16.98
C LEU A 189 -15.59 7.43 15.82
N ALA A 190 -15.97 6.26 15.32
CA ALA A 190 -17.01 6.12 14.30
C ALA A 190 -18.18 5.30 14.83
N ILE A 191 -19.38 5.86 14.76
CA ILE A 191 -20.60 5.21 15.26
C ILE A 191 -21.52 4.95 14.08
N PHE A 192 -21.86 3.68 13.88
CA PHE A 192 -22.77 3.25 12.83
C PHE A 192 -24.04 2.67 13.44
N ALA A 193 -25.16 2.99 12.83
CA ALA A 193 -26.46 2.45 13.18
C ALA A 193 -27.19 1.98 11.91
N PRO A 194 -28.09 0.98 12.02
CA PRO A 194 -28.96 0.59 10.92
C PRO A 194 -29.80 1.78 10.44
N THR A 195 -29.82 2.04 9.13
CA THR A 195 -30.65 3.09 8.52
C THR A 195 -32.14 2.74 8.54
N VAL A 196 -32.47 1.45 8.66
CA VAL A 196 -33.82 0.93 8.79
C VAL A 196 -33.86 -0.01 9.99
N CYS A 197 -34.83 0.18 10.87
CA CYS A 197 -35.08 -0.68 12.02
C CYS A 197 -36.56 -1.04 12.07
N THR A 198 -36.88 -2.32 11.88
CA THR A 198 -38.25 -2.85 11.95
C THR A 198 -38.47 -3.74 13.18
N SER A 199 -37.46 -3.84 14.05
CA SER A 199 -37.48 -4.61 15.30
C SER A 199 -37.56 -3.67 16.50
N LEU A 200 -37.86 -4.22 17.68
CA LEU A 200 -37.70 -3.51 18.96
C LEU A 200 -36.24 -3.47 19.42
N GLU A 201 -35.38 -4.30 18.83
CA GLU A 201 -33.94 -4.31 19.09
C GLU A 201 -33.22 -3.29 18.19
N TYR A 202 -32.43 -2.41 18.81
CA TYR A 202 -31.60 -1.41 18.12
C TYR A 202 -30.15 -1.57 18.54
N SER A 203 -29.25 -1.69 17.56
CA SER A 203 -27.82 -1.90 17.81
C SER A 203 -27.00 -0.74 17.27
N LEU A 204 -26.05 -0.25 18.07
CA LEU A 204 -25.03 0.69 17.64
C LEU A 204 -23.69 -0.04 17.53
N LYS A 205 -22.95 0.22 16.45
CA LYS A 205 -21.57 -0.23 16.30
C LYS A 205 -20.66 0.96 16.55
N VAL A 206 -19.83 0.88 17.59
CA VAL A 206 -18.86 1.91 17.94
C VAL A 206 -17.47 1.38 17.61
N TYR A 207 -16.75 2.11 16.76
CA TYR A 207 -15.40 1.78 16.35
C TYR A 207 -14.43 2.82 16.94
N CYS A 208 -13.37 2.34 17.58
CA CYS A 208 -12.21 3.14 17.97
C CYS A 208 -11.13 2.90 16.94
N LEU A 209 -10.89 3.87 16.07
CA LEU A 209 -9.99 3.76 14.93
C LEU A 209 -8.79 4.66 15.13
N GLU A 210 -7.68 4.35 14.48
CA GLU A 210 -6.55 5.26 14.37
C GLU A 210 -6.98 6.55 13.68
N ASP A 211 -6.51 7.72 14.15
CA ASP A 211 -6.80 9.02 13.52
C ASP A 211 -5.96 9.22 12.24
N THR A 212 -6.24 8.37 11.25
CA THR A 212 -5.73 8.44 9.89
C THR A 212 -6.88 8.33 8.87
N PRO A 213 -6.79 8.95 7.68
CA PRO A 213 -7.88 8.92 6.71
C PRO A 213 -8.21 7.52 6.18
N ASP A 214 -7.21 6.63 6.10
CA ASP A 214 -7.39 5.25 5.63
C ASP A 214 -8.21 4.38 6.59
N ALA A 215 -8.15 4.63 7.90
CA ALA A 215 -8.82 3.82 8.90
C ALA A 215 -10.36 3.94 8.87
N LEU A 216 -10.89 5.08 8.41
CA LEU A 216 -12.34 5.35 8.31
C LEU A 216 -12.93 4.98 6.95
N LYS A 217 -12.13 4.54 5.99
CA LYS A 217 -12.63 4.23 4.64
C LYS A 217 -13.52 2.98 4.68
N VAL A 218 -14.84 3.20 4.76
CA VAL A 218 -15.92 2.21 4.74
C VAL A 218 -16.49 2.06 3.33
#